data_AF-A0A672PLE4-F1
#
_entry.id   AF-A0A672PLE4-F1
#
_cell.length_a   1.000
_cell.length_b   1.000
_cell.length_c   1.000
_cell.angle_alpha   90.00
_cell.angle_beta   90.00
_cell.angle_gamma   90.00
#
_symmetry.space_group_name_H-M   'P 1'
#
loop_
_entity.id
_entity.type
_entity.pdbx_description
1 polymer ?
#
loop_
_entity_poly.entity_id
_entity_poly.type
_entity_poly.pdbx_seq_one_letter_code
_entity_poly.pdbx_strand_id
1 'polypeptide(L)'
;MTTAARPTFEPARGGRGKGEGDLSALSKQYSSRDLPGHTKIKYRQPTQDAPEEVRARDFRRELEERERVAVKSRDRGAREHTTSSSTSSSSSSKRPRLDQIPAANLDADDPLTDDEDDSDSGSDSDDDTAALLAELEKIKKEWDDDVVFKNCAKGVDESRKEKRFINDTLRSEFHKKFMEKYVK
;
A
#
# COMPACT_ATOMS: atom_id res chain seq x y z
N MET A 1 51.89 12.47 -0.89
CA MET A 1 50.64 11.87 -0.39
C MET A 1 50.96 11.07 0.86
N THR A 2 50.20 11.21 1.95
CA THR A 2 50.49 10.52 3.22
C THR A 2 49.83 9.12 3.25
N THR A 3 50.47 8.16 3.89
CA THR A 3 50.05 6.75 3.96
C THR A 3 49.17 6.45 5.19
N ALA A 4 48.65 7.48 5.85
CA ALA A 4 47.91 7.35 7.10
C ALA A 4 46.51 6.72 6.90
N ALA A 5 45.84 7.03 5.79
CA ALA A 5 44.59 6.38 5.41
C ALA A 5 44.91 5.00 4.81
N ARG A 6 44.66 3.93 5.57
CA ARG A 6 44.87 2.53 5.15
C ARG A 6 43.66 1.66 5.47
N PRO A 7 43.31 0.69 4.59
CA PRO A 7 42.25 -0.27 4.87
C PRO A 7 42.68 -1.27 5.97
N THR A 8 41.71 -1.90 6.62
CA THR A 8 41.94 -2.98 7.59
C THR A 8 41.89 -4.32 6.88
N PHE A 9 43.03 -5.00 6.75
CA PHE A 9 43.11 -6.34 6.16
C PHE A 9 42.90 -7.46 7.19
N GLU A 10 43.25 -7.20 8.46
CA GLU A 10 43.05 -8.12 9.57
C GLU A 10 42.17 -7.45 10.64
N PRO A 11 41.05 -8.07 11.06
CA PRO A 11 40.21 -7.51 12.12
C PRO A 11 40.85 -7.72 13.49
N ALA A 12 40.50 -6.86 14.45
CA ALA A 12 40.89 -7.06 15.85
C ALA A 12 40.27 -8.35 16.41
N ARG A 13 41.07 -9.16 17.11
CA ARG A 13 40.62 -10.41 17.74
C ARG A 13 40.16 -10.14 19.18
N GLY A 14 39.05 -10.77 19.58
CA GLY A 14 38.64 -10.83 20.99
C GLY A 14 39.58 -11.70 21.82
N GLY A 15 39.44 -11.62 23.14
CA GLY A 15 40.17 -12.39 24.15
C GLY A 15 41.15 -11.60 25.02
N ARG A 16 41.20 -10.26 24.90
CA ARG A 16 42.13 -9.39 25.66
C ARG A 16 41.45 -8.19 26.33
N GLY A 17 40.13 -8.05 26.21
CA GLY A 17 39.36 -6.90 26.68
C GLY A 17 38.61 -7.12 28.00
N LYS A 18 37.80 -6.13 28.37
CA LYS A 18 36.90 -6.17 29.54
C LYS A 18 35.94 -7.35 29.43
N GLY A 19 35.93 -8.22 30.44
CA GLY A 19 35.10 -9.44 30.44
C GLY A 19 35.73 -10.65 29.77
N GLU A 20 36.94 -10.53 29.22
CA GLU A 20 37.64 -11.62 28.56
C GLU A 20 38.86 -12.04 29.40
N GLY A 21 38.99 -13.34 29.72
CA GLY A 21 40.00 -13.84 30.65
C GLY A 21 39.62 -13.50 32.09
N ASP A 22 40.46 -12.70 32.76
CA ASP A 22 40.31 -12.36 34.19
C ASP A 22 39.28 -11.22 34.45
N LEU A 23 38.21 -11.14 33.64
CA LEU A 23 37.20 -10.06 33.69
C LEU A 23 37.81 -8.64 33.69
N SER A 24 39.02 -8.48 33.13
CA SER A 24 39.83 -7.27 33.25
C SER A 24 40.07 -6.87 34.72
N ALA A 25 40.62 -7.81 35.51
CA ALA A 25 41.08 -7.64 36.89
C ALA A 25 40.06 -6.92 37.80
N LEU A 26 38.79 -7.35 37.73
CA LEU A 26 37.69 -6.81 38.52
C LEU A 26 37.56 -5.28 38.48
N SER A 27 37.65 -4.70 37.28
CA SER A 27 37.37 -3.28 37.08
C SER A 27 35.99 -2.89 37.64
N LYS A 28 35.94 -1.82 38.44
CA LYS A 28 34.70 -1.25 39.01
C LYS A 28 33.88 -0.45 37.99
N GLN A 29 34.35 -0.36 36.74
CA GLN A 29 33.67 0.38 35.68
C GLN A 29 32.53 -0.46 35.10
N TYR A 30 31.31 0.10 35.08
CA TYR A 30 30.15 -0.49 34.42
C TYR A 30 29.44 0.56 33.56
N SER A 31 28.82 0.10 32.47
CA SER A 31 28.00 0.95 31.60
C SER A 31 26.58 1.08 32.15
N SER A 32 25.86 2.13 31.74
CA SER A 32 24.42 2.24 32.01
C SER A 32 23.61 1.06 31.43
N ARG A 33 24.13 0.39 30.40
CA ARG A 33 23.56 -0.83 29.79
C ARG A 33 23.82 -2.10 30.59
N ASP A 34 24.80 -2.09 31.49
CA ASP A 34 25.17 -3.24 32.33
C ASP A 34 24.33 -3.30 33.62
N LEU A 35 23.45 -2.32 33.86
CA LEU A 35 22.54 -2.35 35.00
C LEU A 35 21.55 -3.52 34.86
N PRO A 36 21.06 -4.08 35.98
CA PRO A 36 20.11 -5.19 35.95
C PRO A 36 18.87 -4.89 35.09
N GLY A 37 18.73 -5.62 33.99
CA GLY A 37 17.60 -5.58 33.08
C GLY A 37 17.28 -6.99 32.60
N HIS A 38 15.99 -7.32 32.45
CA HIS A 38 15.55 -8.66 32.05
C HIS A 38 16.16 -9.80 32.88
N THR A 39 16.12 -9.66 34.21
CA THR A 39 16.68 -10.64 35.17
C THR A 39 15.91 -11.96 35.24
N LYS A 40 14.78 -12.09 34.52
CA LYS A 40 13.93 -13.29 34.49
C LYS A 40 13.78 -13.78 33.06
N ILE A 41 14.30 -14.97 32.79
CA ILE A 41 14.12 -15.65 31.51
C ILE A 41 12.68 -16.19 31.43
N LYS A 42 12.03 -15.99 30.28
CA LYS A 42 10.70 -16.54 30.00
C LYS A 42 10.85 -17.92 29.38
N TYR A 43 10.09 -18.88 29.88
CA TYR A 43 10.00 -20.24 29.32
C TYR A 43 8.74 -20.38 28.49
N ARG A 44 8.82 -21.15 27.40
CA ARG A 44 7.67 -21.52 26.58
C ARG A 44 6.70 -22.34 27.43
N GLN A 45 5.47 -21.87 27.55
CA GLN A 45 4.41 -22.59 28.25
C GLN A 45 3.86 -23.71 27.34
N PRO A 46 3.18 -24.72 27.92
CA PRO A 46 2.30 -25.59 27.13
C PRO A 46 1.39 -24.71 26.25
N THR A 47 1.15 -25.09 24.99
CA THR A 47 0.52 -24.31 23.90
C THR A 47 1.39 -23.26 23.16
N GLN A 48 2.62 -22.95 23.63
CA GLN A 48 3.54 -22.00 22.98
C GLN A 48 4.76 -22.66 22.32
N ASP A 49 4.60 -23.92 21.92
CA ASP A 49 5.67 -24.82 21.47
C ASP A 49 6.66 -25.18 22.59
N ALA A 50 6.12 -25.68 23.70
CA ALA A 50 6.93 -26.35 24.71
C ALA A 50 7.68 -27.54 24.05
N PRO A 51 8.94 -27.82 24.45
CA PRO A 51 9.78 -28.81 23.79
C PRO A 51 9.21 -30.23 23.85
N GLU A 52 8.39 -30.52 24.87
CA GLU A 52 7.69 -31.79 25.02
C GLU A 52 6.63 -32.00 23.94
N GLU A 53 5.84 -30.98 23.64
CA GLU A 53 4.84 -31.02 22.58
C GLU A 53 5.51 -31.12 21.20
N VAL A 54 6.54 -30.31 20.96
CA VAL A 54 7.29 -30.30 19.70
C VAL A 54 7.89 -31.67 19.40
N ARG A 55 8.37 -32.40 20.43
CA ARG A 55 8.94 -33.75 20.27
C ARG A 55 7.90 -34.80 19.86
N ALA A 56 6.65 -34.63 20.27
CA ALA A 56 5.56 -35.57 19.99
C ALA A 56 4.83 -35.29 18.66
N ARG A 57 5.08 -34.14 18.01
CA ARG A 57 4.38 -33.73 16.78
C ARG A 57 5.03 -34.32 15.53
N ASP A 58 4.18 -34.73 14.58
CA ASP A 58 4.60 -35.07 13.22
C ASP A 58 4.45 -33.84 12.30
N PHE A 59 5.56 -33.12 12.10
CA PHE A 59 5.59 -31.91 11.29
C PHE A 59 5.35 -32.13 9.80
N ARG A 60 5.65 -33.33 9.27
CA ARG A 60 5.50 -33.59 7.83
C ARG A 60 4.03 -33.54 7.44
N ARG A 61 3.19 -34.26 8.19
CA ARG A 61 1.75 -34.32 7.94
C ARG A 61 1.08 -32.97 8.14
N GLU A 62 1.41 -32.25 9.23
CA GLU A 62 0.82 -30.94 9.51
C GLU A 62 1.20 -29.90 8.44
N LEU A 63 2.45 -29.92 7.98
CA LEU A 63 2.94 -29.04 6.92
C LEU A 63 2.19 -29.31 5.62
N GLU A 64 2.07 -30.57 5.20
CA GLU A 64 1.35 -30.94 3.98
C GLU A 64 -0.13 -30.53 4.03
N GLU A 65 -0.80 -30.72 5.17
CA GLU A 65 -2.17 -30.27 5.34
C GLU A 65 -2.30 -28.75 5.23
N ARG A 66 -1.40 -28.00 5.88
CA ARG A 66 -1.43 -26.54 5.85
C ARG A 66 -1.09 -25.99 4.47
N GLU A 67 -0.18 -26.63 3.74
CA GLU A 67 0.10 -26.31 2.34
C GLU A 67 -1.12 -26.57 1.45
N ARG A 68 -1.80 -27.71 1.62
CA ARG A 68 -3.04 -27.99 0.88
C ARG A 68 -4.12 -26.93 1.13
N VAL A 69 -4.29 -26.48 2.37
CA VAL A 69 -5.23 -25.40 2.71
C VAL A 69 -4.78 -24.06 2.12
N ALA A 70 -3.48 -23.73 2.17
CA ALA A 70 -2.94 -22.50 1.60
C ALA A 70 -3.06 -22.46 0.07
N VAL A 71 -2.86 -23.58 -0.62
CA VAL A 71 -3.09 -23.68 -2.07
C VAL A 71 -4.58 -23.49 -2.36
N LYS A 72 -5.47 -24.17 -1.63
CA LYS A 72 -6.92 -24.03 -1.80
C LYS A 72 -7.43 -22.61 -1.53
N SER A 73 -6.86 -21.89 -0.56
CA SER A 73 -7.23 -20.50 -0.29
C SER A 73 -6.71 -19.54 -1.36
N ARG A 74 -5.49 -19.78 -1.87
CA ARG A 74 -4.93 -19.05 -3.02
C ARG A 74 -5.75 -19.26 -4.29
N ASP A 75 -6.19 -20.49 -4.57
CA ASP A 75 -6.99 -20.80 -5.75
C ASP A 75 -8.39 -20.17 -5.68
N ARG A 76 -8.99 -20.12 -4.48
CA ARG A 76 -10.26 -19.42 -4.26
C ARG A 76 -10.11 -17.90 -4.39
N GLY A 77 -9.05 -17.31 -3.83
CA GLY A 77 -8.77 -15.88 -3.93
C GLY A 77 -8.32 -15.44 -5.33
N ALA A 78 -7.66 -16.31 -6.10
CA ALA A 78 -7.30 -16.07 -7.50
C ALA A 78 -8.54 -15.99 -8.41
N ARG A 79 -9.62 -16.69 -8.05
CA ARG A 79 -10.88 -16.73 -8.82
C ARG A 79 -11.77 -15.50 -8.57
N GLU A 80 -11.58 -14.77 -7.47
CA GLU A 80 -12.26 -13.50 -7.21
C GLU A 80 -11.54 -12.32 -7.91
N HIS A 81 -10.20 -12.36 -7.98
CA HIS A 81 -9.41 -11.25 -8.53
C HIS A 81 -9.53 -11.09 -10.07
N THR A 82 -10.21 -12.01 -10.76
CA THR A 82 -10.55 -11.90 -12.20
C THR A 82 -12.01 -11.49 -12.44
N THR A 83 -12.88 -11.44 -11.43
CA THR A 83 -14.32 -11.15 -11.62
C THR A 83 -14.94 -10.17 -10.63
N SER A 84 -14.21 -9.67 -9.63
CA SER A 84 -14.75 -8.67 -8.69
C SER A 84 -13.87 -7.42 -8.62
N SER A 85 -13.86 -6.66 -9.71
CA SER A 85 -13.46 -5.24 -9.69
C SER A 85 -14.63 -4.34 -9.27
N SER A 86 -15.40 -4.74 -8.27
CA SER A 86 -16.35 -3.86 -7.59
C SER A 86 -16.57 -4.33 -6.16
N THR A 87 -16.32 -3.40 -5.24
CA THR A 87 -16.75 -3.38 -3.83
C THR A 87 -16.19 -4.44 -2.87
N SER A 88 -15.07 -4.10 -2.22
CA SER A 88 -14.95 -4.33 -0.76
C SER A 88 -13.93 -3.38 -0.14
N SER A 89 -14.38 -2.16 0.13
CA SER A 89 -13.66 -1.16 0.92
C SER A 89 -13.63 -1.54 2.40
N SER A 90 -12.42 -1.82 2.90
CA SER A 90 -11.88 -1.44 4.21
C SER A 90 -12.73 -1.66 5.48
N SER A 91 -12.51 -2.78 6.17
CA SER A 91 -12.71 -2.88 7.62
C SER A 91 -11.36 -2.84 8.35
N SER A 92 -10.74 -1.66 8.40
CA SER A 92 -9.63 -1.40 9.31
C SER A 92 -10.03 -0.31 10.30
N SER A 93 -10.34 -0.74 11.51
CA SER A 93 -10.66 0.08 12.67
C SER A 93 -9.62 1.17 12.87
N LYS A 94 -9.94 2.42 12.48
CA LYS A 94 -9.16 3.60 12.82
C LYS A 94 -10.05 4.56 13.61
N ARG A 95 -9.61 4.76 14.85
CA ARG A 95 -10.01 5.82 15.79
C ARG A 95 -10.18 7.16 15.06
N PRO A 96 -11.22 7.97 15.37
CA PRO A 96 -11.38 9.27 14.74
C PRO A 96 -10.33 10.24 15.29
N ARG A 97 -9.53 10.86 14.41
CA ARG A 97 -8.78 12.08 14.72
C ARG A 97 -9.70 13.26 14.41
N LEU A 98 -9.85 14.16 15.38
CA LEU A 98 -10.91 15.19 15.44
C LEU A 98 -10.61 16.48 14.66
N ASP A 99 -9.45 16.66 14.04
CA ASP A 99 -9.13 17.95 13.40
C ASP A 99 -9.39 17.92 11.89
N GLN A 100 -10.66 18.06 11.51
CA GLN A 100 -11.01 18.55 10.18
C GLN A 100 -12.31 19.37 10.28
N ILE A 101 -12.13 20.68 10.25
CA ILE A 101 -13.18 21.70 10.22
C ILE A 101 -14.11 21.41 9.04
N PRO A 102 -15.44 21.29 9.22
CA PRO A 102 -16.34 21.19 8.09
C PRO A 102 -16.35 22.54 7.37
N ALA A 103 -16.11 22.52 6.06
CA ALA A 103 -16.38 23.66 5.18
C ALA A 103 -17.90 23.87 5.07
N ALA A 104 -18.51 24.32 6.17
CA ALA A 104 -19.83 24.90 6.22
C ALA A 104 -19.63 26.41 6.05
N ASN A 105 -19.67 26.87 4.79
CA ASN A 105 -19.97 28.23 4.31
C ASN A 105 -19.50 28.36 2.85
N LEU A 106 -20.09 27.59 1.94
CA LEU A 106 -20.19 28.03 0.54
C LEU A 106 -21.68 28.04 0.19
N ASP A 107 -22.26 29.17 0.53
CA ASP A 107 -23.51 29.74 0.06
C ASP A 107 -23.26 30.35 -1.34
N ALA A 108 -24.05 29.94 -2.33
CA ALA A 108 -24.31 30.69 -3.56
C ALA A 108 -25.48 30.04 -4.32
N ASP A 109 -26.67 30.55 -4.04
CA ASP A 109 -27.85 30.63 -4.91
C ASP A 109 -28.48 29.31 -5.42
N ASP A 110 -29.40 28.76 -4.62
CA ASP A 110 -30.43 27.83 -5.07
C ASP A 110 -31.73 28.62 -5.33
N PRO A 111 -32.07 28.96 -6.60
CA PRO A 111 -33.33 29.63 -6.89
C PRO A 111 -34.50 28.67 -6.68
N LEU A 112 -35.23 28.89 -5.59
CA LEU A 112 -36.58 28.38 -5.40
C LEU A 112 -37.53 29.09 -6.39
N THR A 113 -37.85 28.42 -7.49
CA THR A 113 -39.06 28.68 -8.28
C THR A 113 -39.63 27.35 -8.75
N ASP A 114 -40.51 26.79 -7.94
CA ASP A 114 -41.40 25.70 -8.39
C ASP A 114 -42.84 26.16 -8.07
N ASP A 115 -43.27 27.18 -8.79
CA ASP A 115 -44.66 27.64 -8.89
C ASP A 115 -44.80 28.44 -10.20
N GLU A 116 -44.55 27.78 -11.33
CA GLU A 116 -45.06 28.21 -12.64
C GLU A 116 -45.80 27.02 -13.27
N ASP A 117 -47.12 27.01 -13.06
CA ASP A 117 -48.09 26.26 -13.85
C ASP A 117 -48.09 26.86 -15.26
N ASP A 118 -47.14 26.41 -16.09
CA ASP A 118 -47.19 26.64 -17.52
C ASP A 118 -48.11 25.57 -18.12
N SER A 119 -49.39 25.94 -18.20
CA SER A 119 -50.36 25.24 -19.00
C SER A 119 -49.81 25.11 -20.43
N ASP A 120 -49.46 23.87 -20.79
CA ASP A 120 -49.17 23.42 -22.15
C ASP A 120 -50.41 23.64 -23.05
N SER A 121 -50.62 24.90 -23.43
CA SER A 121 -51.43 25.28 -24.58
C SER A 121 -50.58 25.01 -25.81
N GLY A 122 -50.60 23.75 -26.24
CA GLY A 122 -49.88 23.26 -27.42
C GLY A 122 -49.96 24.24 -28.59
N SER A 123 -48.82 24.83 -28.89
CA SER A 123 -48.55 25.54 -30.13
C SER A 123 -47.24 25.00 -30.71
N ASP A 124 -47.33 23.74 -31.15
CA ASP A 124 -46.64 23.11 -32.27
C ASP A 124 -45.50 23.94 -32.89
N SER A 125 -44.27 23.80 -32.33
CA SER A 125 -43.00 23.93 -33.07
C SER A 125 -41.85 23.29 -32.28
N ASP A 126 -42.09 22.08 -31.76
CA ASP A 126 -41.09 21.27 -31.05
C ASP A 126 -39.99 20.68 -31.97
N ASP A 127 -40.09 20.94 -33.27
CA ASP A 127 -39.11 20.46 -34.27
C ASP A 127 -37.85 21.33 -34.28
N ASP A 128 -37.98 22.65 -34.09
CA ASP A 128 -36.85 23.59 -34.22
C ASP A 128 -35.87 23.54 -33.04
N THR A 129 -36.35 23.35 -31.80
CA THR A 129 -35.52 23.28 -30.59
C THR A 129 -34.79 21.93 -30.49
N ALA A 130 -35.49 20.84 -30.83
CA ALA A 130 -34.92 19.51 -30.92
C ALA A 130 -33.89 19.40 -32.05
N ALA A 131 -34.17 20.01 -33.21
CA ALA A 131 -33.22 20.10 -34.32
C ALA A 131 -31.95 20.87 -33.92
N LEU A 132 -32.08 21.97 -33.16
CA LEU A 132 -30.95 22.80 -32.74
C LEU A 132 -30.06 22.07 -31.71
N LEU A 133 -30.63 21.30 -30.77
CA LEU A 133 -29.87 20.45 -29.86
C LEU A 133 -29.17 19.29 -30.59
N ALA A 134 -29.83 18.68 -31.57
CA ALA A 134 -29.22 17.63 -32.41
C ALA A 134 -28.10 18.18 -33.32
N GLU A 135 -28.22 19.43 -33.77
CA GLU A 135 -27.18 20.13 -34.51
C GLU A 135 -26.00 20.52 -33.62
N LEU A 136 -26.26 20.93 -32.37
CA LEU A 136 -25.23 21.13 -31.35
C LEU A 136 -24.49 19.83 -31.01
N GLU A 137 -25.19 18.71 -30.91
CA GLU A 137 -24.59 17.40 -30.71
C GLU A 137 -23.73 16.96 -31.91
N LYS A 138 -24.15 17.30 -33.14
CA LYS A 138 -23.35 17.08 -34.35
C LYS A 138 -22.08 17.94 -34.35
N ILE A 139 -22.19 19.23 -34.03
CA ILE A 139 -21.04 20.15 -33.97
C ILE A 139 -20.06 19.71 -32.87
N LYS A 140 -20.58 19.29 -31.71
CA LYS A 140 -19.76 18.78 -30.60
C LYS A 140 -19.06 17.47 -30.99
N LYS A 141 -19.74 16.59 -31.70
CA LYS A 141 -19.18 15.35 -32.24
C LYS A 141 -18.13 15.62 -33.33
N GLU A 142 -18.34 16.63 -34.16
CA GLU A 142 -17.41 17.06 -35.20
C GLU A 142 -16.13 17.68 -34.62
N TRP A 143 -16.24 18.44 -33.53
CA TRP A 143 -15.09 19.00 -32.79
C TRP A 143 -14.24 17.93 -32.09
N ASP A 144 -14.88 16.91 -31.49
CA ASP A 144 -14.15 15.77 -30.91
C ASP A 144 -13.59 14.84 -31.99
N ASP A 145 -14.17 14.84 -33.21
CA ASP A 145 -13.71 14.03 -34.33
C ASP A 145 -12.49 14.61 -35.06
N ASP A 146 -12.24 15.92 -34.96
CA ASP A 146 -11.07 16.59 -35.54
C ASP A 146 -9.82 16.60 -34.61
N VAL A 147 -9.84 15.78 -33.56
CA VAL A 147 -8.68 15.56 -32.69
C VAL A 147 -7.72 14.57 -33.36
N VAL A 148 -6.50 15.02 -33.64
CA VAL A 148 -5.42 14.24 -34.29
C VAL A 148 -4.97 13.01 -33.49
N PHE A 149 -5.30 12.93 -32.19
CA PHE A 149 -4.92 11.81 -31.32
C PHE A 149 -6.16 11.22 -30.62
N LYS A 150 -6.72 10.14 -31.18
CA LYS A 150 -7.82 9.38 -30.56
C LYS A 150 -7.30 8.13 -29.86
N ASN A 151 -7.82 7.82 -28.67
CA ASN A 151 -7.64 6.54 -27.97
C ASN A 151 -6.20 6.12 -27.60
N CYS A 152 -5.25 7.04 -27.42
CA CYS A 152 -3.84 6.70 -27.15
C CYS A 152 -3.59 5.89 -25.86
N ALA A 153 -4.49 5.98 -24.87
CA ALA A 153 -4.38 5.26 -23.60
C ALA A 153 -5.29 4.01 -23.53
N LYS A 154 -5.98 3.65 -24.62
CA LYS A 154 -6.93 2.52 -24.62
C LYS A 154 -6.17 1.21 -24.39
N GLY A 155 -6.36 0.61 -23.20
CA GLY A 155 -5.74 -0.67 -22.81
C GLY A 155 -4.40 -0.58 -22.06
N VAL A 156 -3.91 0.62 -21.72
CA VAL A 156 -2.62 0.79 -21.01
C VAL A 156 -2.68 0.35 -19.53
N ASP A 157 -3.89 0.35 -18.96
CA ASP A 157 -4.16 0.07 -17.55
C ASP A 157 -3.72 -1.33 -17.08
N GLU A 158 -3.72 -2.32 -17.97
CA GLU A 158 -3.41 -3.71 -17.63
C GLU A 158 -1.90 -3.94 -17.45
N SER A 159 -1.07 -3.27 -18.27
CA SER A 159 0.39 -3.47 -18.29
C SER A 159 1.11 -2.92 -17.05
N ARG A 160 0.55 -1.88 -16.40
CA ARG A 160 1.17 -1.18 -15.25
C ARG A 160 0.83 -1.82 -13.90
N LYS A 161 -0.10 -2.78 -13.86
CA LYS A 161 -0.63 -3.36 -12.61
C LYS A 161 -0.02 -4.70 -12.24
N GLU A 162 0.83 -5.29 -13.09
CA GLU A 162 1.59 -6.48 -12.70
C GLU A 162 2.51 -6.12 -11.53
N LYS A 163 2.27 -6.75 -10.38
CA LYS A 163 3.08 -6.61 -9.17
C LYS A 163 4.42 -7.31 -9.36
N ARG A 164 5.29 -6.71 -10.17
CA ARG A 164 6.63 -7.23 -10.45
C ARG A 164 7.58 -6.77 -9.36
N PHE A 165 8.21 -7.72 -8.69
CA PHE A 165 9.32 -7.45 -7.79
C PHE A 165 10.63 -7.54 -8.58
N ILE A 166 11.43 -6.47 -8.53
CA ILE A 166 12.75 -6.42 -9.16
C ILE A 166 13.79 -6.31 -8.05
N ASN A 167 14.71 -7.28 -7.99
CA ASN A 167 15.85 -7.26 -7.07
C ASN A 167 16.97 -6.34 -7.60
N ASP A 168 16.64 -5.06 -7.79
CA ASP A 168 17.53 -4.01 -8.24
C ASP A 168 17.09 -2.70 -7.59
N THR A 169 17.99 -2.03 -6.86
CA THR A 169 17.67 -0.83 -6.09
C THR A 169 17.41 0.40 -6.94
N LEU A 170 17.81 0.39 -8.22
CA LEU A 170 17.62 1.53 -9.14
C LEU A 170 16.47 1.28 -10.12
N ARG A 171 16.27 0.03 -10.52
CA ARG A 171 15.23 -0.34 -11.50
C ARG A 171 13.91 -0.77 -10.88
N SER A 172 13.87 -0.98 -9.57
CA SER A 172 12.63 -1.26 -8.85
C SER A 172 11.61 -0.13 -9.05
N GLU A 173 10.34 -0.51 -9.19
CA GLU A 173 9.21 0.42 -9.24
C GLU A 173 9.18 1.33 -8.00
N PHE A 174 9.70 0.86 -6.86
CA PHE A 174 9.87 1.70 -5.68
C PHE A 174 10.82 2.88 -5.94
N HIS A 175 11.98 2.62 -6.53
CA HIS A 175 12.99 3.65 -6.77
C HIS A 175 12.56 4.61 -7.87
N LYS A 176 11.94 4.12 -8.94
CA LYS A 176 11.38 4.97 -10.00
C LYS A 176 10.35 5.97 -9.44
N LYS A 177 9.38 5.47 -8.65
CA LYS A 177 8.39 6.32 -7.97
C LYS A 177 9.01 7.27 -6.96
N PHE A 178 10.05 6.83 -6.26
CA PHE A 178 10.79 7.70 -5.34
C PHE A 178 11.45 8.86 -6.10
N MET A 179 12.15 8.56 -7.20
CA MET A 179 12.81 9.60 -8.00
C MET A 179 11.81 10.53 -8.67
N GLU A 180 10.73 10.01 -9.26
CA GLU A 180 9.63 10.82 -9.81
C GLU A 180 9.00 11.76 -8.79
N LYS A 181 8.91 11.32 -7.52
CA LYS A 181 8.31 12.13 -6.44
C LYS A 181 9.25 13.21 -5.90
N TYR A 182 10.54 12.91 -5.75
CA TYR A 182 11.50 13.75 -5.05
C TYR A 182 12.47 14.52 -5.96
N VAL A 183 12.50 14.20 -7.26
CA VAL A 183 13.29 14.87 -8.28
C VAL A 183 12.34 15.33 -9.38
N LYS A 184 12.27 16.66 -9.57
CA LYS A 184 11.35 17.32 -10.51
C LYS A 184 12.08 17.73 -11.78
#